data_AF-A0A2E6QVU0-F1
#
_entry.id   AF-A0A2E6QVU0-F1
#
_cell.length_a   1.000
_cell.length_b   1.000
_cell.length_c   1.000
_cell.angle_alpha   90.00
_cell.angle_beta   90.00
_cell.angle_gamma   90.00
#
_symmetry.space_group_name_H-M   'P 1'
#
loop_
_entity.id
_entity.type
_entity.pdbx_description
1 polymer ?
#
loop_
_entity_poly.entity_id
_entity_poly.type
_entity_poly.pdbx_seq_one_letter_code
_entity_poly.pdbx_strand_id
1 'polypeptide(L)'
;MNSVSLKYNPVIALSSFKEFELSPSKSLSQRILIISYLRNIKFDIKKLSNSDDTAILDHALFSRSKIINLQQSGSSLRFLITLFAYENREVVIVGHKSLMKRPVSNLISALNNLGASIMQENDKIIVNKGNLIGGTITFNSSPTSQFISSLLLVSPYIPGGITLKFAKDIYSKSYINMTTDLMRSCGAKLKITSSQVKVHEHGYSQIIDFIESDWTSASYLFLAFLFSNFKTIKIKSFNKDSLQADSVIIDFFSLFGVLTTFNNNTLILEKVPGHILPKKIHWNFDQTPDLFPSILIACFACGVEFVGRGVETLVYKESNRLLSMKNELLKLNGFLKIHSSNFVSLKPTLKASKKKFTFIETYNDHRIALSFSTLSVLGLKLTINNPNVINKSYPDFFNDLIKFGVVID
;
A
#
# COMPACT_ATOMS: atom_id res chain seq x y z
N MET A 1 22.36 6.47 5.89
CA MET A 1 22.94 5.13 6.18
C MET A 1 22.72 4.25 4.98
N ASN A 2 23.75 3.55 4.50
CA ASN A 2 23.62 2.70 3.30
C ASN A 2 22.99 1.33 3.62
N SER A 3 23.06 0.89 4.88
CA SER A 3 22.43 -0.31 5.40
C SER A 3 22.21 -0.18 6.91
N VAL A 4 21.39 -1.06 7.48
CA VAL A 4 21.25 -1.29 8.94
C VAL A 4 21.34 -2.77 9.24
N SER A 5 21.96 -3.13 10.36
CA SER A 5 22.03 -4.49 10.86
C SER A 5 20.95 -4.73 11.92
N LEU A 6 20.26 -5.85 11.82
CA LEU A 6 19.18 -6.26 12.71
C LEU A 6 19.59 -7.51 13.46
N LYS A 7 19.52 -7.46 14.79
CA LYS A 7 19.87 -8.58 15.67
C LYS A 7 18.88 -8.69 16.82
N TYR A 8 18.32 -9.87 17.04
CA TYR A 8 17.46 -10.11 18.21
C TYR A 8 18.24 -10.10 19.52
N ASN A 9 17.68 -9.44 20.53
CA ASN A 9 18.09 -9.47 21.92
C ASN A 9 16.87 -9.75 22.82
N PRO A 10 16.73 -10.97 23.37
CA PRO A 10 15.55 -11.34 24.16
C PRO A 10 15.39 -10.52 25.44
N VAL A 11 16.45 -9.88 25.95
CA VAL A 11 16.39 -9.04 27.16
C VAL A 11 15.56 -7.77 26.93
N ILE A 12 15.57 -7.21 25.71
CA ILE A 12 14.80 -6.01 25.37
C ILE A 12 13.29 -6.34 25.28
N ALA A 13 12.95 -7.60 25.02
CA ALA A 13 11.57 -8.07 24.92
C ALA A 13 10.92 -8.38 26.29
N LEU A 14 11.56 -8.12 27.43
CA LEU A 14 11.09 -8.64 28.74
C LEU A 14 9.80 -8.01 29.30
N SER A 15 9.22 -6.97 28.70
CA SER A 15 7.93 -6.44 29.17
C SER A 15 6.76 -7.26 28.60
N SER A 16 5.86 -7.75 29.46
CA SER A 16 4.76 -8.66 29.11
C SER A 16 3.65 -8.05 28.24
N PHE A 17 3.54 -6.72 28.21
CA PHE A 17 2.52 -6.00 27.46
C PHE A 17 3.17 -4.96 26.54
N LYS A 18 2.84 -4.98 25.25
CA LYS A 18 3.28 -3.97 24.28
C LYS A 18 2.08 -3.34 23.60
N GLU A 19 2.10 -2.01 23.57
CA GLU A 19 1.16 -1.19 22.84
C GLU A 19 1.88 -0.48 21.69
N PHE A 20 1.22 -0.45 20.55
CA PHE A 20 1.70 0.13 19.31
C PHE A 20 0.73 1.19 18.82
N GLU A 21 1.30 2.24 18.25
CA GLU A 21 0.56 3.29 17.56
C GLU A 21 1.09 3.35 16.14
N LEU A 22 0.34 2.73 15.24
CA LEU A 22 0.78 2.50 13.87
C LEU A 22 0.64 3.77 13.03
N SER A 23 1.52 3.93 12.04
CA SER A 23 1.40 5.02 11.08
C SER A 23 0.02 4.99 10.37
N PRO A 24 -0.61 6.15 10.17
CA PRO A 24 -1.90 6.22 9.49
C PRO A 24 -1.86 5.74 8.04
N SER A 25 -3.01 5.31 7.52
CA SER A 25 -3.17 4.83 6.15
C SER A 25 -2.72 5.86 5.14
N LYS A 26 -1.64 5.54 4.40
CA LYS A 26 -1.15 6.40 3.31
C LYS A 26 -2.23 6.56 2.25
N SER A 27 -2.88 5.45 1.90
CA SER A 27 -3.87 5.42 0.82
C SER A 27 -5.09 6.29 1.12
N LEU A 28 -5.58 6.30 2.36
CA LEU A 28 -6.67 7.17 2.78
C LEU A 28 -6.19 8.62 2.91
N SER A 29 -5.03 8.85 3.54
CA SER A 29 -4.41 10.17 3.72
C SER A 29 -4.29 10.94 2.40
N GLN A 30 -3.75 10.29 1.36
CA GLN A 30 -3.59 10.94 0.05
C GLN A 30 -4.94 11.28 -0.60
N ARG A 31 -5.94 10.41 -0.48
CA ARG A 31 -7.28 10.68 -1.03
C ARG A 31 -7.96 11.82 -0.31
N ILE A 32 -7.89 11.85 1.01
CA ILE A 32 -8.51 12.94 1.78
C ILE A 32 -7.80 14.26 1.56
N LEU A 33 -6.48 14.27 1.30
CA LEU A 33 -5.76 15.48 0.88
C LEU A 33 -6.28 16.02 -0.45
N ILE A 34 -6.49 15.16 -1.46
CA ILE A 34 -7.10 15.59 -2.73
C ILE A 34 -8.50 16.17 -2.50
N ILE A 35 -9.34 15.51 -1.70
CA ILE A 35 -10.70 15.97 -1.39
C ILE A 35 -10.66 17.31 -0.65
N SER A 36 -9.79 17.47 0.34
CA SER A 36 -9.59 18.71 1.10
C SER A 36 -9.12 19.85 0.23
N TYR A 37 -8.15 19.58 -0.64
CA TYR A 37 -7.65 20.55 -1.60
C TYR A 37 -8.74 21.01 -2.57
N LEU A 38 -9.50 20.08 -3.16
CA LEU A 38 -10.60 20.40 -4.07
C LEU A 38 -11.73 21.21 -3.41
N ARG A 39 -11.96 21.02 -2.11
CA ARG A 39 -12.93 21.83 -1.35
C ARG A 39 -12.44 23.23 -1.03
N ASN A 40 -11.15 23.53 -1.24
CA ASN A 40 -10.51 24.80 -0.90
C ASN A 40 -10.72 25.22 0.56
N ILE A 41 -10.71 24.25 1.48
CA ILE A 41 -10.83 24.50 2.92
C ILE A 41 -9.63 23.85 3.62
N LYS A 42 -8.99 24.60 4.52
CA LYS A 42 -7.98 24.05 5.44
C LYS A 42 -8.70 23.26 6.53
N PHE A 43 -8.61 21.93 6.47
CA PHE A 43 -9.10 21.04 7.52
C PHE A 43 -7.93 20.47 8.32
N ASP A 44 -8.08 20.43 9.64
CA ASP A 44 -7.19 19.67 10.50
C ASP A 44 -7.57 18.18 10.41
N ILE A 45 -6.84 17.44 9.58
CA ILE A 45 -7.05 16.00 9.40
C ILE A 45 -6.23 15.27 10.47
N LYS A 46 -6.92 14.75 11.48
CA LYS A 46 -6.29 13.98 12.55
C LYS A 46 -5.70 12.71 11.98
N LYS A 47 -4.49 12.38 12.44
CA LYS A 47 -3.75 11.19 12.02
C LYS A 47 -3.51 11.17 10.51
N LEU A 48 -3.09 12.28 9.90
CA LEU A 48 -2.57 12.22 8.53
C LEU A 48 -1.24 11.43 8.48
N SER A 49 -1.05 10.61 7.45
CA SER A 49 0.16 9.79 7.29
C SER A 49 1.43 10.64 7.16
N ASN A 50 2.46 10.33 7.94
CA ASN A 50 3.77 10.98 7.92
C ASN A 50 4.72 10.40 6.85
N SER A 51 4.24 9.56 5.94
CA SER A 51 5.07 8.97 4.88
C SER A 51 5.57 9.98 3.85
N ASP A 52 6.71 9.70 3.22
CA ASP A 52 7.30 10.52 2.15
C ASP A 52 6.31 10.77 1.01
N ASP A 53 5.57 9.72 0.58
CA ASP A 53 4.60 9.82 -0.50
C ASP A 53 3.44 10.78 -0.15
N THR A 54 2.99 10.82 1.11
CA THR A 54 1.97 11.77 1.58
C THR A 54 2.53 13.18 1.64
N ALA A 55 3.74 13.37 2.18
CA ALA A 55 4.39 14.68 2.24
C ALA A 55 4.67 15.27 0.84
N ILE A 56 5.13 14.44 -0.11
CA ILE A 56 5.35 14.83 -1.51
C ILE A 56 4.03 15.28 -2.14
N LEU A 57 2.93 14.55 -1.91
CA LEU A 57 1.62 14.94 -2.43
C LEU A 57 1.19 16.30 -1.87
N ASP A 58 1.22 16.43 -0.54
CA ASP A 58 0.79 17.65 0.15
C ASP A 58 1.56 18.89 -0.35
N HIS A 59 2.89 18.79 -0.39
CA HIS A 59 3.73 19.87 -0.93
C HIS A 59 3.40 20.19 -2.40
N ALA A 60 3.18 19.17 -3.23
CA ALA A 60 2.90 19.37 -4.65
C ALA A 60 1.52 20.00 -4.92
N LEU A 61 0.53 19.75 -4.05
CA LEU A 61 -0.80 20.37 -4.16
C LEU A 61 -0.73 21.89 -4.07
N PHE A 62 0.06 22.42 -3.13
CA PHE A 62 0.17 23.86 -2.90
C PHE A 62 1.33 24.54 -3.62
N SER A 63 2.22 23.77 -4.25
CA SER A 63 3.31 24.31 -5.04
C SER A 63 2.79 25.13 -6.20
N ARG A 64 3.38 26.29 -6.47
CA ARG A 64 3.12 27.13 -7.66
C ARG A 64 4.16 26.97 -8.76
N SER A 65 5.13 26.06 -8.58
CA SER A 65 6.16 25.79 -9.58
C SER A 65 5.57 25.24 -10.87
N LYS A 66 6.18 25.59 -12.01
CA LYS A 66 5.90 24.94 -13.30
C LYS A 66 6.52 23.54 -13.38
N ILE A 67 7.54 23.25 -12.59
CA ILE A 67 8.19 21.93 -12.51
C ILE A 67 7.87 21.30 -11.16
N ILE A 68 7.20 20.15 -11.18
CA ILE A 68 6.81 19.40 -9.99
C ILE A 68 7.64 18.11 -9.94
N ASN A 69 8.56 18.01 -8.99
CA ASN A 69 9.35 16.80 -8.77
C ASN A 69 8.67 15.90 -7.75
N LEU A 70 8.23 14.72 -8.20
CA LEU A 70 7.52 13.73 -7.37
C LEU A 70 8.41 12.64 -6.81
N GLN A 71 9.72 12.77 -6.97
CA GLN A 71 10.72 11.81 -6.50
C GLN A 71 10.37 10.37 -6.97
N GLN A 72 9.94 9.49 -6.05
CA GLN A 72 9.51 8.13 -6.36
C GLN A 72 8.02 7.85 -6.07
N SER A 73 7.21 8.88 -5.81
CA SER A 73 5.80 8.72 -5.41
C SER A 73 4.89 8.40 -6.60
N GLY A 74 4.57 7.11 -6.73
CA GLY A 74 3.73 6.59 -7.82
C GLY A 74 2.25 6.97 -7.70
N SER A 75 1.73 7.15 -6.48
CA SER A 75 0.36 7.59 -6.26
C SER A 75 0.22 9.09 -6.48
N SER A 76 1.18 9.91 -5.99
CA SER A 76 1.18 11.35 -6.25
C SER A 76 1.23 11.63 -7.76
N LEU A 77 2.02 10.87 -8.53
CA LEU A 77 2.06 11.00 -9.99
C LEU A 77 0.67 10.90 -10.62
N ARG A 78 -0.08 9.84 -10.29
CA ARG A 78 -1.40 9.61 -10.89
C ARG A 78 -2.45 10.62 -10.42
N PHE A 79 -2.46 10.93 -9.13
CA PHE A 79 -3.40 11.92 -8.58
C PHE A 79 -3.16 13.31 -9.14
N LEU A 80 -1.91 13.75 -9.22
CA LEU A 80 -1.57 15.11 -9.65
C LEU A 80 -1.70 15.31 -11.16
N ILE A 81 -1.40 14.31 -12.00
CA ILE A 81 -1.68 14.40 -13.45
C ILE A 81 -3.17 14.69 -13.67
N THR A 82 -4.05 13.94 -13.00
CA THR A 82 -5.50 14.13 -13.13
C THR A 82 -5.95 15.47 -12.54
N LEU A 83 -5.46 15.84 -11.35
CA LEU A 83 -5.82 17.10 -10.70
C LEU A 83 -5.38 18.31 -11.54
N PHE A 84 -4.14 18.36 -12.00
CA PHE A 84 -3.63 19.47 -12.79
C PHE A 84 -4.31 19.58 -14.17
N ALA A 85 -4.70 18.44 -14.75
CA ALA A 85 -5.53 18.43 -15.96
C ALA A 85 -6.96 18.94 -15.71
N TYR A 86 -7.53 18.72 -14.52
CA TYR A 86 -8.80 19.33 -14.13
C TYR A 86 -8.65 20.85 -13.93
N GLU A 87 -7.61 21.29 -13.22
CA GLU A 87 -7.37 22.70 -12.90
C GLU A 87 -6.93 23.57 -14.07
N ASN A 88 -6.75 23.00 -15.27
CA ASN A 88 -6.11 23.68 -16.40
C ASN A 88 -4.74 24.27 -16.06
N ARG A 89 -3.94 23.49 -15.34
CA ARG A 89 -2.63 23.92 -14.87
C ARG A 89 -1.52 23.45 -15.81
N GLU A 90 -0.78 24.41 -16.37
CA GLU A 90 0.42 24.14 -17.17
C GLU A 90 1.60 23.73 -16.29
N VAL A 91 1.99 22.44 -16.36
CA VAL A 91 3.09 21.90 -15.55
C VAL A 91 3.88 20.80 -16.24
N VAL A 92 5.15 20.69 -15.84
CA VAL A 92 6.04 19.58 -16.13
C VAL A 92 6.24 18.78 -14.85
N ILE A 93 5.87 17.51 -14.87
CA ILE A 93 6.05 16.57 -13.77
C ILE A 93 7.29 15.73 -14.06
N VAL A 94 8.22 15.71 -13.11
CA VAL A 94 9.48 14.95 -13.18
C VAL A 94 9.62 14.04 -11.96
N GLY A 95 10.56 13.09 -12.04
CA GLY A 95 10.92 12.25 -10.91
C GLY A 95 12.01 11.25 -11.25
N HIS A 96 12.23 10.30 -10.36
CA HIS A 96 13.24 9.26 -10.56
C HIS A 96 12.95 8.41 -11.81
N LYS A 97 14.00 7.86 -12.44
CA LYS A 97 13.89 7.04 -13.66
C LYS A 97 12.90 5.87 -13.51
N SER A 98 12.86 5.23 -12.34
CA SER A 98 11.90 4.14 -12.08
C SER A 98 10.46 4.61 -11.99
N LEU A 99 10.21 5.86 -11.55
CA LEU A 99 8.88 6.45 -11.50
C LEU A 99 8.35 6.73 -12.92
N MET A 100 9.19 7.31 -13.78
CA MET A 100 8.81 7.64 -15.17
C MET A 100 8.56 6.41 -16.06
N LYS A 101 9.12 5.25 -15.67
CA LYS A 101 8.83 3.95 -16.31
C LYS A 101 7.50 3.33 -15.88
N ARG A 102 6.82 3.85 -14.84
CA ARG A 102 5.55 3.27 -14.38
C ARG A 102 4.45 3.56 -15.41
N PRO A 103 3.53 2.60 -15.66
CA PRO A 103 2.50 2.77 -16.67
C PRO A 103 1.49 3.86 -16.29
N VAL A 104 1.41 4.89 -17.14
CA VAL A 104 0.47 6.03 -17.04
C VAL A 104 -0.17 6.39 -18.39
N SER A 105 0.21 5.72 -19.48
CA SER A 105 -0.31 5.99 -20.83
C SER A 105 -1.83 5.91 -20.93
N ASN A 106 -2.44 4.90 -20.29
CA ASN A 106 -3.90 4.75 -20.26
C ASN A 106 -4.59 5.90 -19.51
N LEU A 107 -3.95 6.43 -18.47
CA LEU A 107 -4.43 7.61 -17.75
C LEU A 107 -4.38 8.86 -18.63
N ILE A 108 -3.23 9.09 -19.27
CA ILE A 108 -3.03 10.20 -20.20
C ILE A 108 -4.05 10.15 -21.35
N SER A 109 -4.22 8.98 -21.98
CA SER A 109 -5.20 8.81 -23.06
C SER A 109 -6.63 9.12 -22.61
N ALA A 110 -7.04 8.64 -21.44
CA ALA A 110 -8.38 8.94 -20.94
C ALA A 110 -8.58 10.42 -20.63
N LEU A 111 -7.59 11.09 -20.02
CA LEU A 111 -7.67 12.53 -19.76
C LEU A 111 -7.69 13.35 -21.05
N ASN A 112 -6.91 12.96 -22.06
CA ASN A 112 -6.93 13.62 -23.36
C ASN A 112 -8.29 13.44 -24.06
N ASN A 113 -8.92 12.27 -23.92
CA ASN A 113 -10.29 12.05 -24.43
C ASN A 113 -11.34 12.89 -23.69
N LEU A 114 -11.07 13.29 -22.45
CA LEU A 114 -11.92 14.23 -21.69
C LEU A 114 -11.59 15.71 -21.99
N GLY A 115 -10.64 16.01 -22.88
CA GLY A 115 -10.33 17.38 -23.30
C GLY A 115 -9.02 17.97 -22.77
N ALA A 116 -8.20 17.20 -22.05
CA ALA A 116 -6.85 17.64 -21.68
C ALA A 116 -5.85 17.55 -22.86
N SER A 117 -4.71 18.21 -22.71
CA SER A 117 -3.52 18.03 -23.56
C SER A 117 -2.34 17.64 -22.69
N ILE A 118 -2.07 16.34 -22.64
CA ILE A 118 -1.01 15.75 -21.82
C ILE A 118 -0.11 14.89 -22.71
N MET A 119 1.21 15.08 -22.55
CA MET A 119 2.24 14.34 -23.27
C MET A 119 3.18 13.63 -22.28
N GLN A 120 3.63 12.43 -22.64
CA GLN A 120 4.66 11.70 -21.90
C GLN A 120 5.93 11.64 -22.74
N GLU A 121 7.04 12.07 -22.14
CA GLU A 121 8.39 11.86 -22.65
C GLU A 121 9.12 10.85 -21.74
N ASN A 122 10.37 10.51 -22.08
CA ASN A 122 11.13 9.46 -21.39
C ASN A 122 11.39 9.76 -19.90
N ASP A 123 11.51 11.03 -19.53
CA ASP A 123 11.93 11.49 -18.21
C ASP A 123 10.96 12.49 -17.55
N LYS A 124 9.86 12.85 -18.22
CA LYS A 124 8.88 13.81 -17.74
C LYS A 124 7.49 13.60 -18.34
N ILE A 125 6.49 14.18 -17.69
CA ILE A 125 5.11 14.27 -18.19
C ILE A 125 4.72 15.74 -18.23
N ILE A 126 4.17 16.19 -19.35
CA ILE A 126 3.83 17.59 -19.58
C ILE A 126 2.30 17.70 -19.67
N VAL A 127 1.72 18.51 -18.79
CA VAL A 127 0.32 18.93 -18.86
C VAL A 127 0.33 20.33 -19.48
N ASN A 128 -0.04 20.44 -20.76
CA ASN A 128 -0.02 21.71 -21.50
C ASN A 128 -1.34 22.48 -21.37
N LYS A 129 -2.44 21.76 -21.26
CA LYS A 129 -3.77 22.33 -21.13
C LYS A 129 -4.64 21.35 -20.38
N GLY A 130 -5.45 21.89 -19.47
CA GLY A 130 -6.57 21.17 -18.88
C GLY A 130 -7.88 21.85 -19.27
N ASN A 131 -8.96 21.07 -19.23
CA ASN A 131 -10.35 21.51 -19.23
C ASN A 131 -11.16 20.22 -19.40
N LEU A 132 -11.23 19.43 -18.34
CA LEU A 132 -11.91 18.14 -18.41
C LEU A 132 -13.41 18.38 -18.52
N ILE A 133 -14.02 17.85 -19.58
CA ILE A 133 -15.46 17.78 -19.74
C ILE A 133 -15.87 16.34 -19.46
N GLY A 134 -16.94 16.18 -18.69
CA GLY A 134 -17.49 14.90 -18.28
C GLY A 134 -17.91 14.02 -19.44
N GLY A 135 -18.22 12.77 -19.12
CA GLY A 135 -18.59 11.79 -20.13
C GLY A 135 -18.41 10.36 -19.68
N THR A 136 -18.40 9.45 -20.66
CA THR A 136 -18.18 8.03 -20.42
C THR A 136 -16.78 7.62 -20.84
N ILE A 137 -16.03 7.01 -19.93
CA ILE A 137 -14.77 6.34 -20.22
C ILE A 137 -15.00 4.83 -20.10
N THR A 138 -14.65 4.09 -21.15
CA THR A 138 -14.74 2.62 -21.18
C THR A 138 -13.35 2.02 -21.10
N PHE A 139 -13.14 1.12 -20.14
CA PHE A 139 -11.90 0.37 -19.97
C PHE A 139 -12.06 -1.05 -20.51
N ASN A 140 -11.36 -1.34 -21.61
CA ASN A 140 -11.35 -2.66 -22.26
C ASN A 140 -10.44 -3.67 -21.55
N SER A 141 -9.47 -3.18 -20.77
CA SER A 141 -8.60 -3.96 -19.90
C SER A 141 -8.59 -3.32 -18.51
N SER A 142 -8.29 -4.10 -17.47
CA SER A 142 -8.25 -3.59 -16.10
C SER A 142 -7.14 -2.56 -15.95
N PRO A 143 -7.45 -1.27 -15.74
CA PRO A 143 -6.44 -0.26 -15.44
C PRO A 143 -5.88 -0.50 -14.04
N THR A 144 -4.77 0.15 -13.71
CA THR A 144 -4.33 0.21 -12.30
C THR A 144 -5.41 0.91 -11.47
N SER A 145 -5.76 0.38 -10.29
CA SER A 145 -6.77 0.98 -9.42
C SER A 145 -6.49 2.44 -9.05
N GLN A 146 -5.22 2.85 -8.98
CA GLN A 146 -4.81 4.23 -8.73
C GLN A 146 -5.24 5.21 -9.85
N PHE A 147 -5.26 4.74 -11.11
CA PHE A 147 -5.76 5.55 -12.23
C PHE A 147 -7.27 5.75 -12.10
N ILE A 148 -8.02 4.68 -11.87
CA ILE A 148 -9.48 4.81 -11.65
C ILE A 148 -9.74 5.74 -10.46
N SER A 149 -9.00 5.56 -9.37
CA SER A 149 -9.13 6.39 -8.18
C SER A 149 -8.84 7.87 -8.47
N SER A 150 -7.82 8.19 -9.28
CA SER A 150 -7.48 9.58 -9.60
C SER A 150 -8.60 10.29 -10.35
N LEU A 151 -9.19 9.63 -11.36
CA LEU A 151 -10.37 10.13 -12.07
C LEU A 151 -11.56 10.31 -11.13
N LEU A 152 -11.86 9.30 -10.31
CA LEU A 152 -13.02 9.35 -9.40
C LEU A 152 -12.93 10.51 -8.42
N LEU A 153 -11.77 10.80 -7.84
CA LEU A 153 -11.61 11.85 -6.84
C LEU A 153 -11.94 13.26 -7.37
N VAL A 154 -11.60 13.55 -8.64
CA VAL A 154 -11.90 14.85 -9.27
C VAL A 154 -13.30 14.89 -9.89
N SER A 155 -13.89 13.74 -10.18
CA SER A 155 -15.16 13.60 -10.91
C SER A 155 -16.33 14.43 -10.35
N PRO A 156 -16.48 14.65 -9.01
CA PRO A 156 -17.57 15.48 -8.49
C PRO A 156 -17.53 16.95 -8.92
N TYR A 157 -16.40 17.43 -9.44
CA TYR A 157 -16.23 18.81 -9.91
C TYR A 157 -16.09 18.93 -11.43
N ILE A 158 -16.08 17.81 -12.16
CA ILE A 158 -15.98 17.84 -13.62
C ILE A 158 -17.37 18.13 -14.20
N PRO A 159 -17.52 19.13 -15.10
CA PRO A 159 -18.79 19.43 -15.75
C PRO A 159 -19.44 18.21 -16.39
N GLY A 160 -20.68 17.89 -16.01
CA GLY A 160 -21.43 16.71 -16.49
C GLY A 160 -21.10 15.39 -15.75
N GLY A 161 -20.14 15.40 -14.82
CA GLY A 161 -19.70 14.24 -14.06
C GLY A 161 -19.00 13.18 -14.92
N ILE A 162 -18.63 12.04 -14.31
CA ILE A 162 -17.93 10.96 -15.02
C ILE A 162 -18.66 9.64 -14.84
N THR A 163 -18.74 8.88 -15.93
CA THR A 163 -19.13 7.47 -15.93
C THR A 163 -17.96 6.61 -16.36
N LEU A 164 -17.48 5.75 -15.47
CA LEU A 164 -16.46 4.75 -15.78
C LEU A 164 -17.15 3.40 -16.02
N LYS A 165 -16.91 2.78 -17.18
CA LYS A 165 -17.40 1.45 -17.55
C LYS A 165 -16.25 0.45 -17.66
N PHE A 166 -16.47 -0.76 -17.18
CA PHE A 166 -15.46 -1.83 -17.12
C PHE A 166 -15.93 -3.04 -17.92
N ALA A 167 -15.11 -3.49 -18.88
CA ALA A 167 -15.47 -4.62 -19.76
C ALA A 167 -15.26 -6.00 -19.12
N LYS A 168 -14.44 -6.10 -18.07
CA LYS A 168 -14.07 -7.33 -17.35
C LYS A 168 -13.87 -7.03 -15.86
N ASP A 169 -13.60 -8.08 -15.08
CA ASP A 169 -13.22 -7.96 -13.68
C ASP A 169 -12.05 -6.98 -13.48
N ILE A 170 -12.18 -6.16 -12.45
CA ILE A 170 -11.20 -5.13 -12.11
C ILE A 170 -10.26 -5.68 -11.05
N TYR A 171 -8.97 -5.77 -11.37
CA TYR A 171 -7.95 -6.07 -10.37
C TYR A 171 -7.90 -4.95 -9.33
N SER A 172 -7.75 -5.33 -8.06
CA SER A 172 -7.65 -4.41 -6.95
C SER A 172 -8.86 -3.47 -6.83
N LYS A 173 -10.06 -4.01 -7.11
CA LYS A 173 -11.37 -3.36 -6.92
C LYS A 173 -11.53 -2.78 -5.51
N SER A 174 -10.91 -3.40 -4.52
CA SER A 174 -10.74 -2.88 -3.15
C SER A 174 -10.35 -1.40 -3.07
N TYR A 175 -9.37 -0.95 -3.86
CA TYR A 175 -8.94 0.46 -3.82
C TYR A 175 -9.93 1.39 -4.52
N ILE A 176 -10.72 0.87 -5.46
CA ILE A 176 -11.83 1.62 -6.07
C ILE A 176 -12.94 1.76 -5.02
N ASN A 177 -13.31 0.67 -4.35
CA ASN A 177 -14.28 0.67 -3.26
C ASN A 177 -13.86 1.64 -2.16
N MET A 178 -12.61 1.57 -1.69
CA MET A 178 -12.03 2.53 -0.73
C MET A 178 -12.22 3.98 -1.19
N THR A 179 -11.96 4.25 -2.47
CA THR A 179 -12.13 5.60 -3.04
C THR A 179 -13.60 6.00 -3.01
N THR A 180 -14.50 5.16 -3.52
CA THR A 180 -15.92 5.50 -3.61
C THR A 180 -16.60 5.60 -2.24
N ASP A 181 -16.19 4.79 -1.27
CA ASP A 181 -16.75 4.81 0.08
C ASP A 181 -16.24 6.02 0.87
N LEU A 182 -14.97 6.41 0.68
CA LEU A 182 -14.46 7.69 1.18
C LEU A 182 -15.19 8.87 0.53
N MET A 183 -15.40 8.84 -0.79
CA MET A 183 -16.13 9.88 -1.51
C MET A 183 -17.56 10.03 -0.99
N ARG A 184 -18.29 8.92 -0.76
CA ARG A 184 -19.62 8.92 -0.15
C ARG A 184 -19.58 9.50 1.26
N SER A 185 -18.60 9.10 2.07
CA SER A 185 -18.38 9.66 3.41
C SER A 185 -18.11 11.17 3.37
N CYS A 186 -17.54 11.69 2.28
CA CYS A 186 -17.35 13.12 2.03
C CYS A 186 -18.53 13.80 1.30
N GLY A 187 -19.66 13.09 1.13
CA GLY A 187 -20.89 13.64 0.58
C GLY A 187 -21.00 13.65 -0.95
N ALA A 188 -20.10 12.99 -1.67
CA ALA A 188 -20.22 12.87 -3.13
C ALA A 188 -21.41 12.00 -3.52
N LYS A 189 -22.09 12.38 -4.60
CA LYS A 189 -23.19 11.61 -5.20
C LYS A 189 -22.66 10.66 -6.27
N LEU A 190 -22.70 9.35 -6.00
CA LEU A 190 -22.25 8.34 -6.94
C LEU A 190 -23.10 7.05 -6.90
N LYS A 191 -23.20 6.37 -8.04
CA LYS A 191 -23.85 5.06 -8.22
C LYS A 191 -22.81 4.04 -8.67
N ILE A 192 -22.84 2.86 -8.06
CA ILE A 192 -21.92 1.76 -8.38
C ILE A 192 -22.74 0.54 -8.77
N THR A 193 -22.35 -0.11 -9.86
CA THR A 193 -22.80 -1.44 -10.25
C THR A 193 -21.59 -2.37 -10.39
N SER A 194 -21.81 -3.62 -10.79
CA SER A 194 -20.71 -4.57 -11.07
C SER A 194 -19.77 -4.10 -12.18
N SER A 195 -20.27 -3.35 -13.17
CA SER A 195 -19.56 -2.96 -14.39
C SER A 195 -19.40 -1.45 -14.57
N GLN A 196 -19.90 -0.63 -13.63
CA GLN A 196 -19.91 0.83 -13.79
C GLN A 196 -19.78 1.58 -12.46
N VAL A 197 -19.04 2.68 -12.49
CA VAL A 197 -19.10 3.73 -11.45
C VAL A 197 -19.51 5.03 -12.11
N LYS A 198 -20.64 5.61 -11.68
CA LYS A 198 -21.14 6.90 -12.14
C LYS A 198 -21.04 7.92 -11.01
N VAL A 199 -20.30 8.99 -11.22
CA VAL A 199 -20.15 10.10 -10.28
C VAL A 199 -20.83 11.33 -10.87
N HIS A 200 -21.68 11.98 -10.06
CA HIS A 200 -22.39 13.19 -10.46
C HIS A 200 -21.57 14.43 -10.11
N GLU A 201 -21.68 15.47 -10.93
CA GLU A 201 -21.17 16.81 -10.64
C GLU A 201 -21.98 17.41 -9.47
N HIS A 202 -21.42 17.35 -8.27
CA HIS A 202 -22.06 17.82 -7.04
C HIS A 202 -21.08 18.33 -5.99
N GLY A 203 -19.77 18.25 -6.26
CA GLY A 203 -18.72 18.51 -5.28
C GLY A 203 -18.76 17.55 -4.08
N TYR A 204 -18.00 17.91 -3.04
CA TYR A 204 -18.02 17.25 -1.73
C TYR A 204 -18.63 18.19 -0.69
N SER A 205 -19.60 17.70 0.09
CA SER A 205 -20.30 18.51 1.10
C SER A 205 -19.61 18.50 2.47
N GLN A 206 -18.80 17.47 2.76
CA GLN A 206 -18.13 17.29 4.05
C GLN A 206 -16.78 16.58 3.89
N ILE A 207 -16.03 16.44 4.98
CA ILE A 207 -14.74 15.76 5.04
C ILE A 207 -14.71 14.90 6.31
N ILE A 208 -14.09 13.73 6.20
CA ILE A 208 -13.74 12.94 7.39
C ILE A 208 -12.49 13.54 8.04
N ASP A 209 -12.47 13.65 9.36
CA ASP A 209 -11.41 14.31 10.12
C ASP A 209 -10.43 13.32 10.79
N PHE A 210 -10.63 12.02 10.62
CA PHE A 210 -9.79 10.98 11.21
C PHE A 210 -9.40 9.92 10.18
N ILE A 211 -8.12 9.59 10.12
CA ILE A 211 -7.59 8.52 9.28
C ILE A 211 -7.12 7.35 10.15
N GLU A 212 -7.70 6.17 9.90
CA GLU A 212 -7.28 4.94 10.56
C GLU A 212 -5.86 4.51 10.14
N SER A 213 -5.26 3.65 10.96
CA SER A 213 -3.94 3.06 10.74
C SER A 213 -3.88 2.25 9.44
N ASP A 214 -2.69 2.16 8.84
CA ASP A 214 -2.49 1.45 7.59
C ASP A 214 -2.55 -0.07 7.80
N TRP A 215 -3.56 -0.75 7.26
CA TRP A 215 -3.70 -2.20 7.42
C TRP A 215 -2.59 -3.01 6.74
N THR A 216 -1.99 -2.46 5.68
CA THR A 216 -0.81 -3.09 5.09
C THR A 216 0.40 -2.97 5.99
N SER A 217 0.62 -1.80 6.59
CA SER A 217 1.70 -1.65 7.58
C SER A 217 1.44 -2.53 8.81
N ALA A 218 0.18 -2.69 9.21
CA ALA A 218 -0.23 -3.54 10.32
C ALA A 218 0.20 -4.99 10.11
N SER A 219 0.14 -5.49 8.87
CA SER A 219 0.58 -6.84 8.53
C SER A 219 2.03 -7.15 8.95
N TYR A 220 2.91 -6.14 9.02
CA TYR A 220 4.28 -6.31 9.51
C TYR A 220 4.36 -6.41 11.04
N LEU A 221 3.47 -5.73 11.77
CA LEU A 221 3.32 -5.92 13.22
C LEU A 221 2.70 -7.28 13.54
N PHE A 222 1.74 -7.76 12.72
CA PHE A 222 1.22 -9.12 12.84
C PHE A 222 2.33 -10.16 12.63
N LEU A 223 3.21 -9.98 11.65
CA LEU A 223 4.40 -10.82 11.45
C LEU A 223 5.32 -10.80 12.66
N ALA A 224 5.74 -9.61 13.11
CA ALA A 224 6.62 -9.47 14.27
C ALA A 224 6.00 -10.09 15.53
N PHE A 225 4.69 -9.91 15.74
CA PHE A 225 3.95 -10.55 16.82
C PHE A 225 3.95 -12.07 16.70
N LEU A 226 3.61 -12.62 15.53
CA LEU A 226 3.62 -14.06 15.26
C LEU A 226 4.98 -14.67 15.62
N PHE A 227 6.07 -14.00 15.28
CA PHE A 227 7.44 -14.47 15.53
C PHE A 227 7.95 -14.23 16.95
N SER A 228 7.37 -13.27 17.68
CA SER A 228 7.79 -12.93 19.04
C SER A 228 7.37 -13.95 20.09
N ASN A 229 7.85 -13.80 21.33
CA ASN A 229 7.35 -14.57 22.48
C ASN A 229 6.14 -13.92 23.17
N PHE A 230 5.65 -12.77 22.67
CA PHE A 230 4.51 -12.08 23.28
C PHE A 230 3.23 -12.91 23.18
N LYS A 231 2.45 -12.88 24.25
CA LYS A 231 1.12 -13.52 24.31
C LYS A 231 0.04 -12.61 23.77
N THR A 232 0.17 -11.32 24.01
CA THR A 232 -0.77 -10.29 23.56
C THR A 232 -0.05 -9.00 23.19
N ILE A 233 -0.57 -8.27 22.21
CA ILE A 233 -0.22 -6.88 21.92
C ILE A 233 -1.46 -6.06 21.59
N LYS A 234 -1.38 -4.73 21.74
CA LYS A 234 -2.42 -3.80 21.30
C LYS A 234 -1.91 -2.88 20.20
N ILE A 235 -2.73 -2.60 19.20
CA ILE A 235 -2.43 -1.65 18.12
C ILE A 235 -3.57 -0.66 18.00
N LYS A 236 -3.30 0.62 18.23
CA LYS A 236 -4.30 1.70 18.29
C LYS A 236 -4.70 2.21 16.91
N SER A 237 -5.78 3.02 16.90
CA SER A 237 -6.23 3.84 15.77
C SER A 237 -6.75 3.06 14.57
N PHE A 238 -7.53 2.00 14.78
CA PHE A 238 -8.23 1.27 13.71
C PHE A 238 -9.73 1.53 13.73
N ASN A 239 -10.37 1.43 12.57
CA ASN A 239 -11.82 1.30 12.49
C ASN A 239 -12.19 -0.19 12.36
N LYS A 240 -13.24 -0.62 13.06
CA LYS A 240 -13.81 -1.97 12.89
C LYS A 240 -14.38 -2.13 11.48
N ASP A 241 -15.06 -1.10 10.99
CA ASP A 241 -15.63 -1.04 9.64
C ASP A 241 -14.66 -0.30 8.70
N SER A 242 -13.46 -0.87 8.55
CA SER A 242 -12.36 -0.26 7.78
C SER A 242 -12.69 -0.12 6.30
N LEU A 243 -12.23 0.98 5.69
CA LEU A 243 -12.29 1.20 4.24
C LEU A 243 -11.16 0.47 3.49
N GLN A 244 -10.23 -0.14 4.23
CA GLN A 244 -9.07 -0.83 3.68
C GLN A 244 -9.36 -2.33 3.62
N ALA A 245 -9.43 -2.88 2.40
CA ALA A 245 -9.62 -4.32 2.21
C ALA A 245 -8.47 -5.16 2.79
N ASP A 246 -7.30 -4.55 2.98
CA ASP A 246 -6.13 -5.16 3.60
C ASP A 246 -6.40 -5.58 5.06
N SER A 247 -7.51 -5.16 5.68
CA SER A 247 -8.02 -5.67 6.96
C SER A 247 -8.29 -7.18 6.97
N VAL A 248 -8.47 -7.82 5.80
CA VAL A 248 -8.56 -9.28 5.63
C VAL A 248 -7.34 -10.04 6.19
N ILE A 249 -6.26 -9.31 6.50
CA ILE A 249 -5.09 -9.87 7.17
C ILE A 249 -5.43 -10.52 8.52
N ILE A 250 -6.51 -10.09 9.19
CA ILE A 250 -7.02 -10.74 10.41
C ILE A 250 -7.42 -12.20 10.14
N ASP A 251 -8.10 -12.44 9.02
CA ASP A 251 -8.56 -13.78 8.61
C ASP A 251 -7.36 -14.65 8.27
N PHE A 252 -6.38 -14.09 7.55
CA PHE A 252 -5.15 -14.80 7.21
C PHE A 252 -4.36 -15.22 8.48
N PHE A 253 -4.14 -14.30 9.42
CA PHE A 253 -3.35 -14.62 10.62
C PHE A 253 -4.11 -15.50 11.63
N SER A 254 -5.44 -15.57 11.56
CA SER A 254 -6.20 -16.57 12.30
C SER A 254 -5.78 -18.01 11.96
N LEU A 255 -5.38 -18.27 10.70
CA LEU A 255 -4.85 -19.56 10.25
C LEU A 255 -3.52 -19.92 10.96
N PHE A 256 -2.80 -18.92 11.49
CA PHE A 256 -1.56 -19.07 12.25
C PHE A 256 -1.79 -19.01 13.76
N GLY A 257 -3.05 -19.02 14.23
CA GLY A 257 -3.38 -19.02 15.65
C GLY A 257 -3.27 -17.64 16.29
N VAL A 258 -3.44 -16.56 15.52
CA VAL A 258 -3.55 -15.20 16.04
C VAL A 258 -5.03 -14.81 16.08
N LEU A 259 -5.61 -14.78 17.27
CA LEU A 259 -6.93 -14.22 17.50
C LEU A 259 -6.83 -12.70 17.47
N THR A 260 -7.77 -12.05 16.77
CA THR A 260 -7.87 -10.60 16.71
C THR A 260 -9.22 -10.16 17.26
N THR A 261 -9.22 -9.29 18.26
CA THR A 261 -10.43 -8.65 18.77
C THR A 261 -10.32 -7.13 18.68
N PHE A 262 -11.46 -6.45 18.59
CA PHE A 262 -11.54 -4.99 18.58
C PHE A 262 -12.10 -4.49 19.89
N ASN A 263 -11.47 -3.47 20.47
CA ASN A 263 -11.98 -2.73 21.61
C ASN A 263 -11.62 -1.25 21.45
N ASN A 264 -12.59 -0.34 21.40
CA ASN A 264 -12.40 1.11 21.32
C ASN A 264 -11.31 1.55 20.32
N ASN A 265 -11.52 1.26 19.03
CA ASN A 265 -10.58 1.57 17.94
C ASN A 265 -9.17 1.00 18.13
N THR A 266 -9.02 -0.03 18.96
CA THR A 266 -7.77 -0.72 19.24
C THR A 266 -7.92 -2.19 18.87
N LEU A 267 -6.98 -2.68 18.07
CA LEU A 267 -6.80 -4.10 17.81
C LEU A 267 -6.08 -4.74 19.00
N ILE A 268 -6.59 -5.88 19.45
CA ILE A 268 -5.94 -6.74 20.44
C ILE A 268 -5.61 -8.04 19.71
N LEU A 269 -4.33 -8.37 19.64
CA LEU A 269 -3.85 -9.62 19.06
C LEU A 269 -3.47 -10.57 20.19
N GLU A 270 -3.90 -11.83 20.10
CA GLU A 270 -3.63 -12.85 21.10
C GLU A 270 -3.22 -14.16 20.43
N LYS A 271 -2.22 -14.85 20.98
CA LYS A 271 -1.82 -16.18 20.49
C LYS A 271 -2.72 -17.24 21.08
N VAL A 272 -3.33 -18.06 20.23
CA VAL A 272 -4.12 -19.23 20.62
C VAL A 272 -3.15 -20.36 21.02
N PRO A 273 -3.10 -20.77 22.31
CA PRO A 273 -2.20 -21.84 22.75
C PRO A 273 -2.53 -23.17 22.08
N GLY A 274 -1.50 -23.92 21.66
CA GLY A 274 -1.68 -25.23 21.04
C GLY A 274 -2.27 -25.22 19.63
N HIS A 275 -2.37 -24.05 18.98
CA HIS A 275 -2.87 -23.96 17.61
C HIS A 275 -2.03 -24.80 16.64
N ILE A 276 -2.72 -25.60 15.82
CA ILE A 276 -2.08 -26.46 14.82
C ILE A 276 -2.03 -25.70 13.49
N LEU A 277 -0.82 -25.47 12.99
CA LEU A 277 -0.63 -24.80 11.71
C LEU A 277 -1.16 -25.65 10.54
N PRO A 278 -1.77 -25.04 9.52
CA PRO A 278 -2.14 -25.75 8.31
C PRO A 278 -0.89 -26.24 7.57
N LYS A 279 -0.98 -27.41 6.93
CA LYS A 279 0.12 -27.90 6.07
C LYS A 279 0.31 -27.04 4.82
N LYS A 280 -0.80 -26.49 4.30
CA LYS A 280 -0.83 -25.72 3.06
C LYS A 280 -1.88 -24.60 3.11
N ILE A 281 -1.56 -23.44 2.55
CA ILE A 281 -2.46 -22.30 2.39
C ILE A 281 -2.57 -21.92 0.91
N HIS A 282 -3.79 -21.64 0.47
CA HIS A 282 -4.09 -20.99 -0.80
C HIS A 282 -4.59 -19.58 -0.53
N TRP A 283 -4.03 -18.58 -1.21
CA TRP A 283 -4.47 -17.19 -1.05
C TRP A 283 -4.59 -16.49 -2.40
N ASN A 284 -5.63 -15.68 -2.56
CA ASN A 284 -5.84 -14.83 -3.73
C ASN A 284 -5.52 -13.36 -3.38
N PHE A 285 -4.64 -12.76 -4.19
CA PHE A 285 -4.12 -11.41 -4.04
C PHE A 285 -4.79 -10.38 -4.98
N ASP A 286 -5.80 -10.77 -5.75
CA ASP A 286 -6.50 -9.87 -6.69
C ASP A 286 -6.95 -8.58 -6.01
N GLN A 287 -7.44 -8.67 -4.76
CA GLN A 287 -7.96 -7.53 -4.00
C GLN A 287 -6.93 -6.91 -3.07
N THR A 288 -5.94 -7.66 -2.59
CA THR A 288 -4.99 -7.17 -1.58
C THR A 288 -3.54 -7.53 -1.98
N PRO A 289 -3.08 -7.12 -3.18
CA PRO A 289 -1.79 -7.56 -3.70
C PRO A 289 -0.62 -7.11 -2.84
N ASP A 290 -0.80 -6.00 -2.15
CA ASP A 290 0.21 -5.38 -1.31
C ASP A 290 0.46 -6.13 0.02
N LEU A 291 -0.42 -7.07 0.40
CA LEU A 291 -0.20 -8.03 1.50
C LEU A 291 0.70 -9.22 1.12
N PHE A 292 1.02 -9.41 -0.17
CA PHE A 292 1.82 -10.54 -0.65
C PHE A 292 3.14 -10.74 0.11
N PRO A 293 3.97 -9.70 0.34
CA PRO A 293 5.22 -9.87 1.07
C PRO A 293 5.00 -10.42 2.49
N SER A 294 4.01 -9.90 3.21
CA SER A 294 3.77 -10.30 4.59
C SER A 294 3.24 -11.73 4.69
N ILE A 295 2.25 -12.07 3.88
CA ILE A 295 1.68 -13.43 3.81
C ILE A 295 2.75 -14.45 3.43
N LEU A 296 3.57 -14.14 2.43
CA LEU A 296 4.62 -15.05 1.99
C LEU A 296 5.67 -15.28 3.08
N ILE A 297 6.06 -14.24 3.81
CA ILE A 297 7.02 -14.34 4.92
C ILE A 297 6.45 -15.13 6.11
N ALA A 298 5.16 -14.99 6.43
CA ALA A 298 4.50 -15.83 7.44
C ALA A 298 4.58 -17.31 7.08
N CYS A 299 4.17 -17.67 5.85
CA CYS A 299 4.22 -19.05 5.36
C CYS A 299 5.66 -19.60 5.36
N PHE A 300 6.63 -18.81 4.90
CA PHE A 300 8.04 -19.19 4.89
C PHE A 300 8.59 -19.47 6.30
N ALA A 301 8.41 -18.52 7.22
CA ALA A 301 8.95 -18.61 8.57
C ALA A 301 8.35 -19.76 9.38
N CYS A 302 7.06 -20.03 9.18
CA CYS A 302 6.34 -21.09 9.88
C CYS A 302 6.37 -22.45 9.15
N GLY A 303 7.08 -22.56 8.02
CA GLY A 303 7.23 -23.81 7.28
C GLY A 303 5.93 -24.32 6.64
N VAL A 304 5.01 -23.42 6.29
CA VAL A 304 3.71 -23.75 5.68
C VAL A 304 3.84 -23.72 4.15
N GLU A 305 3.38 -24.77 3.46
CA GLU A 305 3.32 -24.76 2.00
C GLU A 305 2.35 -23.67 1.54
N PHE A 306 2.70 -22.92 0.51
CA PHE A 306 1.86 -21.80 0.08
C PHE A 306 1.67 -21.74 -1.43
N VAL A 307 0.44 -21.40 -1.83
CA VAL A 307 0.04 -21.14 -3.21
C VAL A 307 -0.62 -19.77 -3.29
N GLY A 308 -0.05 -18.88 -4.09
CA GLY A 308 -0.58 -17.54 -4.35
C GLY A 308 -1.11 -17.41 -5.78
N ARG A 309 -2.30 -16.82 -5.92
CA ARG A 309 -2.90 -16.36 -7.19
C ARG A 309 -3.24 -14.86 -7.09
N GLY A 310 -3.52 -14.19 -8.20
CA GLY A 310 -3.80 -12.74 -8.25
C GLY A 310 -2.54 -11.87 -8.10
N VAL A 311 -1.40 -12.32 -8.63
CA VAL A 311 -0.06 -11.74 -8.39
C VAL A 311 0.53 -11.02 -9.60
N GLU A 312 -0.19 -10.92 -10.71
CA GLU A 312 0.27 -10.32 -11.97
C GLU A 312 0.69 -8.86 -11.83
N THR A 313 0.01 -8.10 -10.97
CA THR A 313 0.30 -6.68 -10.80
C THR A 313 1.62 -6.41 -10.06
N LEU A 314 2.16 -7.41 -9.35
CA LEU A 314 3.35 -7.27 -8.49
C LEU A 314 4.63 -7.00 -9.28
N VAL A 315 4.68 -7.35 -10.56
CA VAL A 315 5.83 -7.11 -11.44
C VAL A 315 6.01 -5.61 -11.76
N TYR A 316 4.93 -4.82 -11.68
CA TYR A 316 4.87 -3.41 -12.07
C TYR A 316 4.82 -2.43 -10.89
N LYS A 317 5.17 -2.90 -9.68
CA LYS A 317 5.16 -2.11 -8.44
C LYS A 317 6.44 -1.27 -8.32
N GLU A 318 6.92 -1.01 -7.11
CA GLU A 318 8.18 -0.31 -6.85
C GLU A 318 9.38 -1.01 -7.49
N SER A 319 9.36 -2.34 -7.46
CA SER A 319 10.26 -3.24 -8.17
C SER A 319 9.46 -4.32 -8.88
N ASN A 320 10.14 -5.25 -9.56
CA ASN A 320 9.56 -6.55 -9.85
C ASN A 320 9.46 -7.33 -8.53
N ARG A 321 8.41 -7.07 -7.76
CA ARG A 321 8.30 -7.52 -6.36
C ARG A 321 8.31 -9.04 -6.24
N LEU A 322 7.76 -9.76 -7.23
CA LEU A 322 7.82 -11.22 -7.28
C LEU A 322 9.27 -11.73 -7.36
N LEU A 323 10.06 -11.14 -8.26
CA LEU A 323 11.45 -11.53 -8.43
C LEU A 323 12.30 -11.10 -7.23
N SER A 324 12.08 -9.90 -6.69
CA SER A 324 12.72 -9.43 -5.45
C SER A 324 12.46 -10.40 -4.29
N MET A 325 11.20 -10.72 -4.00
CA MET A 325 10.86 -11.68 -2.93
C MET A 325 11.49 -13.06 -3.18
N LYS A 326 11.49 -13.55 -4.43
CA LYS A 326 12.12 -14.83 -4.79
C LYS A 326 13.61 -14.84 -4.49
N ASN A 327 14.33 -13.80 -4.91
CA ASN A 327 15.77 -13.71 -4.77
C ASN A 327 16.18 -13.62 -3.29
N GLU A 328 15.48 -12.79 -2.52
CA GLU A 328 15.78 -12.57 -1.11
C GLU A 328 15.41 -13.79 -0.24
N LEU A 329 14.30 -14.49 -0.56
CA LEU A 329 13.97 -15.77 0.10
C LEU A 329 15.03 -16.84 -0.17
N LEU A 330 15.57 -16.91 -1.39
CA LEU A 330 16.58 -17.93 -1.75
C LEU A 330 17.83 -17.81 -0.87
N LYS A 331 18.24 -16.58 -0.49
CA LYS A 331 19.37 -16.33 0.42
C LYS A 331 19.16 -16.99 1.80
N LEU A 332 17.90 -17.16 2.19
CA LEU A 332 17.44 -17.74 3.45
C LEU A 332 17.01 -19.22 3.31
N ASN A 333 17.30 -19.87 2.18
CA ASN A 333 16.86 -21.23 1.82
C ASN A 333 15.34 -21.38 1.64
N GLY A 334 14.64 -20.30 1.28
CA GLY A 334 13.26 -20.32 0.83
C GLY A 334 13.17 -20.54 -0.68
N PHE A 335 12.25 -21.42 -1.11
CA PHE A 335 12.10 -21.78 -2.53
C PHE A 335 10.74 -21.32 -3.08
N LEU A 336 10.68 -20.06 -3.52
CA LEU A 336 9.53 -19.52 -4.25
C LEU A 336 9.65 -19.84 -5.75
N LYS A 337 8.69 -20.61 -6.28
CA LYS A 337 8.53 -20.89 -7.71
C LYS A 337 7.47 -19.96 -8.30
N ILE A 338 7.84 -19.26 -9.36
CA ILE A 338 6.92 -18.47 -10.20
C ILE A 338 6.58 -19.35 -11.39
N HIS A 339 5.32 -19.78 -11.52
CA HIS A 339 4.87 -20.68 -12.58
C HIS A 339 4.34 -19.91 -13.79
N SER A 340 3.66 -18.79 -13.54
CA SER A 340 3.17 -17.86 -14.56
C SER A 340 3.09 -16.45 -13.98
N SER A 341 2.62 -15.48 -14.77
CA SER A 341 2.39 -14.11 -14.29
C SER A 341 1.41 -14.05 -13.11
N ASN A 342 0.48 -15.01 -13.00
CA ASN A 342 -0.60 -14.99 -12.01
C ASN A 342 -0.55 -16.15 -10.99
N PHE A 343 0.55 -16.91 -10.92
CA PHE A 343 0.60 -18.09 -10.06
C PHE A 343 2.00 -18.35 -9.52
N VAL A 344 2.10 -18.45 -8.19
CA VAL A 344 3.33 -18.78 -7.46
C VAL A 344 3.08 -19.87 -6.43
N SER A 345 4.14 -20.59 -6.08
CA SER A 345 4.13 -21.55 -4.97
C SER A 345 5.42 -21.48 -4.16
N LEU A 346 5.30 -21.56 -2.83
CA LEU A 346 6.41 -21.68 -1.90
C LEU A 346 6.42 -23.11 -1.33
N LYS A 347 7.57 -23.77 -1.40
CA LYS A 347 7.78 -25.05 -0.71
C LYS A 347 7.96 -24.83 0.80
N PRO A 348 7.44 -25.71 1.65
CA PRO A 348 7.69 -25.63 3.09
C PRO A 348 9.19 -25.79 3.36
N THR A 349 9.76 -24.86 4.13
CA THR A 349 11.17 -24.92 4.53
C THR A 349 11.26 -25.48 5.95
N LEU A 350 11.92 -26.63 6.11
CA LEU A 350 12.01 -27.32 7.42
C LEU A 350 13.03 -26.68 8.39
N LYS A 351 13.99 -25.87 7.89
CA LYS A 351 14.98 -25.14 8.69
C LYS A 351 15.37 -23.84 7.98
N ALA A 352 15.09 -22.69 8.60
CA ALA A 352 15.68 -21.42 8.17
C ALA A 352 17.22 -21.53 8.21
N SER A 353 17.89 -20.86 7.26
CA SER A 353 19.35 -20.92 7.10
C SER A 353 20.09 -20.64 8.42
N LYS A 354 21.07 -21.50 8.77
CA LYS A 354 22.01 -21.28 9.89
C LYS A 354 23.09 -20.23 9.56
N LYS A 355 22.99 -19.52 8.43
CA LYS A 355 23.96 -18.48 8.06
C LYS A 355 24.01 -17.43 9.15
N LYS A 356 25.24 -17.12 9.61
CA LYS A 356 25.45 -16.13 10.67
C LYS A 356 24.98 -14.73 10.28
N PHE A 357 24.92 -14.38 9.00
CA PHE A 357 24.53 -13.07 8.48
C PHE A 357 23.91 -13.20 7.08
N THR A 358 22.83 -12.46 6.80
CA THR A 358 22.21 -12.40 5.47
C THR A 358 21.92 -10.95 5.05
N PHE A 359 22.40 -10.55 3.88
CA PHE A 359 22.11 -9.24 3.29
C PHE A 359 20.81 -9.28 2.49
N ILE A 360 19.89 -8.37 2.82
CA ILE A 360 18.62 -8.21 2.15
C ILE A 360 18.66 -6.95 1.28
N GLU A 361 18.47 -7.17 -0.02
CA GLU A 361 18.38 -6.08 -0.98
C GLU A 361 16.94 -5.59 -1.08
N THR A 362 16.73 -4.28 -0.93
CA THR A 362 15.37 -3.72 -0.87
C THR A 362 14.82 -3.36 -2.24
N TYR A 363 15.67 -3.22 -3.26
CA TYR A 363 15.27 -2.85 -4.62
C TYR A 363 14.47 -1.53 -4.69
N ASN A 364 14.66 -0.63 -3.71
CA ASN A 364 13.83 0.57 -3.51
C ASN A 364 12.32 0.27 -3.31
N ASP A 365 12.00 -0.95 -2.86
CA ASP A 365 10.65 -1.35 -2.46
C ASP A 365 10.60 -1.52 -0.93
N HIS A 366 9.90 -0.58 -0.28
CA HIS A 366 9.67 -0.56 1.15
C HIS A 366 9.08 -1.85 1.69
N ARG A 367 8.22 -2.52 0.93
CA ARG A 367 7.55 -3.73 1.41
C ARG A 367 8.51 -4.90 1.56
N ILE A 368 9.59 -4.94 0.76
CA ILE A 368 10.67 -5.92 0.89
C ILE A 368 11.43 -5.65 2.20
N ALA A 369 11.82 -4.40 2.44
CA ALA A 369 12.51 -4.00 3.66
C ALA A 369 11.68 -4.36 4.91
N LEU A 370 10.42 -3.94 4.93
CA LEU A 370 9.48 -4.16 6.04
C LEU A 370 9.27 -5.66 6.29
N SER A 371 8.93 -6.45 5.26
CA SER A 371 8.61 -7.87 5.44
C SER A 371 9.80 -8.69 5.92
N PHE A 372 10.98 -8.53 5.28
CA PHE A 372 12.16 -9.31 5.66
C PHE A 372 12.73 -8.90 7.01
N SER A 373 12.65 -7.63 7.40
CA SER A 373 13.13 -7.17 8.70
C SER A 373 12.47 -7.90 9.88
N THR A 374 11.19 -8.28 9.74
CA THR A 374 10.45 -9.01 10.79
C THR A 374 11.07 -10.37 11.12
N LEU A 375 11.74 -11.02 10.16
CA LEU A 375 12.43 -12.30 10.39
C LEU A 375 13.56 -12.20 11.41
N SER A 376 14.08 -10.99 11.67
CA SER A 376 15.07 -10.78 12.73
C SER A 376 14.52 -11.11 14.12
N VAL A 377 13.20 -11.01 14.34
CA VAL A 377 12.54 -11.41 15.61
C VAL A 377 12.74 -12.90 15.90
N LEU A 378 12.95 -13.74 14.88
CA LEU A 378 13.27 -15.17 15.04
C LEU A 378 14.75 -15.43 15.38
N GLY A 379 15.55 -14.38 15.60
CA GLY A 379 16.99 -14.48 15.89
C GLY A 379 17.88 -14.52 14.65
N LEU A 380 17.32 -14.34 13.45
CA LEU A 380 18.11 -14.20 12.23
C LEU A 380 18.85 -12.85 12.24
N LYS A 381 20.16 -12.87 11.96
CA LYS A 381 20.94 -11.65 11.80
C LYS A 381 20.86 -11.19 10.34
N LEU A 382 20.23 -10.04 10.12
CA LEU A 382 19.96 -9.51 8.79
C LEU A 382 20.62 -8.16 8.63
N THR A 383 21.09 -7.85 7.42
CA THR A 383 21.50 -6.50 7.04
C THR A 383 20.57 -6.01 5.95
N ILE A 384 19.80 -4.95 6.21
CA ILE A 384 18.85 -4.39 5.27
C ILE A 384 19.52 -3.23 4.53
N ASN A 385 19.68 -3.35 3.21
CA ASN A 385 20.29 -2.32 2.38
C ASN A 385 19.28 -1.22 2.02
N ASN A 386 19.71 0.04 2.02
CA ASN A 386 18.85 1.21 1.83
C ASN A 386 17.61 1.22 2.77
N PRO A 387 17.79 1.20 4.09
CA PRO A 387 16.71 1.06 5.06
C PRO A 387 15.69 2.20 5.01
N ASN A 388 16.11 3.41 4.62
CA ASN A 388 15.25 4.59 4.55
C ASN A 388 14.08 4.44 3.56
N VAL A 389 14.10 3.41 2.71
CA VAL A 389 12.98 3.09 1.82
C VAL A 389 11.66 2.91 2.59
N ILE A 390 11.70 2.49 3.86
CA ILE A 390 10.50 2.31 4.70
C ILE A 390 9.68 3.60 4.88
N ASN A 391 10.32 4.77 4.80
CA ASN A 391 9.68 6.08 4.99
C ASN A 391 8.57 6.33 3.96
N LYS A 392 8.59 5.59 2.84
CA LYS A 392 7.53 5.61 1.83
C LYS A 392 6.14 5.20 2.35
N SER A 393 6.06 4.49 3.48
CA SER A 393 4.76 4.13 4.07
C SER A 393 4.75 3.94 5.57
N TYR A 394 5.87 3.57 6.19
CA TYR A 394 5.93 3.25 7.61
C TYR A 394 7.26 3.73 8.23
N PRO A 395 7.44 5.05 8.40
CA PRO A 395 8.68 5.62 8.93
C PRO A 395 9.07 5.09 10.32
N ASP A 396 8.08 4.84 11.17
CA ASP A 396 8.29 4.42 12.57
C ASP A 396 8.55 2.91 12.72
N PHE A 397 8.62 2.15 11.63
CA PHE A 397 8.70 0.69 11.66
C PHE A 397 9.88 0.16 12.48
N PHE A 398 11.07 0.73 12.32
CA PHE A 398 12.25 0.28 13.06
C PHE A 398 12.13 0.55 14.56
N ASN A 399 11.50 1.66 14.95
CA ASN A 399 11.20 1.96 16.36
C ASN A 399 10.22 0.92 16.94
N ASP A 400 9.22 0.52 16.17
CA ASP A 400 8.30 -0.53 16.58
C ASP A 400 8.97 -1.92 16.62
N LEU A 401 9.88 -2.20 15.68
CA LEU A 401 10.62 -3.47 15.66
C LEU A 401 11.54 -3.61 16.89
N ILE A 402 12.11 -2.51 17.39
CA ILE A 402 12.89 -2.52 18.66
C ILE A 402 12.02 -2.99 19.84
N LYS A 403 10.73 -2.64 19.87
CA LYS A 403 9.81 -3.10 20.92
C LYS A 403 9.65 -4.63 20.91
N PHE A 404 9.86 -5.29 19.77
CA PHE A 404 9.90 -6.75 19.68
C PHE A 404 11.25 -7.36 20.07
N GLY A 405 12.20 -6.57 20.56
CA GLY A 405 13.50 -7.05 21.01
C GLY A 405 14.59 -7.03 19.95
N VAL A 406 14.39 -6.33 18.83
CA VAL A 406 15.42 -6.20 17.79
C VAL A 406 16.33 -5.02 18.09
N VAL A 407 17.64 -5.24 18.08
CA VAL A 407 18.68 -4.21 18.09
C VAL A 407 18.99 -3.82 16.66
N ILE A 408 19.12 -2.52 16.41
CA ILE A 408 19.40 -1.93 15.10
C ILE A 408 20.73 -1.21 15.20
N ASP A 409 21.72 -1.68 14.43
CA ASP A 409 23.10 -1.18 14.40
C ASP A 409 23.48 -0.61 13.02
#